data_AF-A0A239M8K2-F1
#
_entry.id   AF-A0A239M8K2-F1
#
_cell.length_a   1.000
_cell.length_b   1.000
_cell.length_c   1.000
_cell.angle_alpha   90.00
_cell.angle_beta   90.00
_cell.angle_gamma   90.00
#
_symmetry.space_group_name_H-M   'P 1'
#
loop_
_entity.id
_entity.type
_entity.pdbx_description
1 polymer ?
#
loop_
_entity_poly.entity_id
_entity_poly.type
_entity_poly.pdbx_seq_one_letter_code
_entity_poly.pdbx_strand_id
1 'polypeptide(L)'
;MSDEKKPGLHSPLRRKLLMGMAALPAMSLLPRTSFAQAPATSAINTTGLAVTDTEVTVGILHSVTGTMAISETGSVQAEKLAIDQINAMGGVLGRKIKFIQEDGASDWPTFAEKAKKLLVNDKVAAIMGCWTSASRKAVLPVMEQYNGMLYYPTFYEGLEQSKNVIYTGQEATQQILAGLDWVSKTKNGKSFYLIGSDYIWPRTSMKIARKHIEGKLGGKVSGEEYFPLGHTQFNSVINKIKLTKPDVIYAAVVGGSNVAFYKQLKAAGIDLSKQTMLTISVTEDEIDGIGGENIAGAYACMKYFQSLDNPNNKEFVAAFKKMWGEKTVIGDVTQAAYLGPWLWKMTVEKAGSFDIDKIAPASAGIEFTKAPEGYVKVHPNHHLWSKARVGQAQLDGQFKVVYETPELIEPDPFPKGYQ
;
A
#
# COMPACT_ATOMS: atom_id res chain seq x y z
N MET A 1 23.38 85.12 -27.94
CA MET A 1 23.64 85.33 -29.38
C MET A 1 23.59 83.97 -30.02
N SER A 2 22.39 83.59 -30.50
CA SER A 2 21.99 83.50 -31.93
C SER A 2 22.52 82.21 -32.55
N ASP A 3 21.66 81.21 -32.76
CA ASP A 3 21.05 80.83 -34.07
C ASP A 3 22.13 80.31 -35.06
N GLU A 4 22.00 79.18 -35.77
CA GLU A 4 20.89 78.81 -36.64
C GLU A 4 21.07 77.38 -37.24
N LYS A 5 20.12 76.99 -38.10
CA LYS A 5 19.71 75.65 -38.58
C LYS A 5 20.61 74.97 -39.65
N LYS A 6 20.56 73.62 -39.63
CA LYS A 6 20.43 72.55 -40.70
C LYS A 6 20.40 72.98 -42.20
N PRO A 7 20.56 72.09 -43.23
CA PRO A 7 20.43 70.61 -43.27
C PRO A 7 21.39 69.84 -44.24
N GLY A 8 21.27 68.51 -44.30
CA GLY A 8 21.77 67.72 -45.45
C GLY A 8 21.78 66.21 -45.23
N LEU A 9 20.65 65.53 -45.49
CA LEU A 9 20.62 64.08 -45.69
C LEU A 9 21.33 63.73 -47.01
N HIS A 10 22.06 62.60 -47.04
CA HIS A 10 21.86 61.51 -48.02
C HIS A 10 22.81 60.33 -47.68
N SER A 11 22.23 59.33 -47.05
CA SER A 11 22.66 57.92 -47.00
C SER A 11 22.48 57.28 -48.41
N PRO A 12 22.89 56.03 -48.74
CA PRO A 12 23.69 54.99 -48.06
C PRO A 12 24.74 54.34 -49.03
N LEU A 13 25.43 53.28 -48.58
CA LEU A 13 26.00 52.20 -49.43
C LEU A 13 27.13 52.56 -50.42
N ARG A 14 28.39 52.50 -49.95
CA ARG A 14 29.46 51.75 -50.64
C ARG A 14 30.76 51.77 -49.83
N ARG A 15 31.39 50.58 -49.74
CA ARG A 15 32.70 50.25 -49.12
C ARG A 15 32.69 50.22 -47.59
N LYS A 16 32.37 49.09 -46.94
CA LYS A 16 33.24 47.89 -46.80
C LYS A 16 34.72 48.27 -46.66
N LEU A 17 35.22 48.32 -45.43
CA LEU A 17 36.27 47.42 -44.92
C LEU A 17 36.64 47.88 -43.50
N LEU A 18 37.05 46.92 -42.65
CA LEU A 18 37.61 47.12 -41.31
C LEU A 18 36.58 47.34 -40.20
N MET A 19 36.06 46.23 -39.68
CA MET A 19 36.10 45.89 -38.24
C MET A 19 35.43 44.53 -38.06
N GLY A 20 36.09 43.49 -38.58
CA GLY A 20 35.82 42.12 -38.19
C GLY A 20 36.88 41.71 -37.19
N MET A 21 36.58 41.82 -35.90
CA MET A 21 37.13 41.01 -34.80
C MET A 21 36.51 41.48 -33.47
N ALA A 22 36.14 40.51 -32.64
CA ALA A 22 35.58 40.62 -31.28
C ALA A 22 34.07 40.89 -31.16
N ALA A 23 33.27 39.88 -31.49
CA ALA A 23 31.99 39.63 -30.82
C ALA A 23 31.78 38.11 -30.70
N LEU A 24 32.32 37.51 -29.64
CA LEU A 24 31.92 36.17 -29.21
C LEU A 24 30.55 36.29 -28.51
N PRO A 25 29.54 35.49 -28.86
CA PRO A 25 28.33 35.42 -28.05
C PRO A 25 28.66 34.62 -26.78
N ALA A 26 28.61 35.29 -25.62
CA ALA A 26 28.55 34.63 -24.32
C ALA A 26 27.19 33.94 -24.18
N MET A 27 26.99 32.83 -24.89
CA MET A 27 25.89 31.90 -24.69
C MET A 27 26.43 30.57 -24.18
N SER A 28 25.82 30.11 -23.08
CA SER A 28 25.89 28.75 -22.53
C SER A 28 27.11 28.35 -21.69
N LEU A 29 27.22 28.93 -20.48
CA LEU A 29 27.79 28.25 -19.32
C LEU A 29 26.73 28.15 -18.22
N LEU A 30 25.60 27.51 -18.54
CA LEU A 30 24.84 26.82 -17.49
C LEU A 30 25.58 25.50 -17.24
N PRO A 31 25.85 25.11 -15.99
CA PRO A 31 26.43 23.80 -15.71
C PRO A 31 25.47 22.76 -16.26
N ARG A 32 25.88 22.05 -17.33
CA ARG A 32 25.25 20.80 -17.71
C ARG A 32 25.44 19.89 -16.50
N THR A 33 24.39 19.69 -15.72
CA THR A 33 24.34 18.59 -14.76
C THR A 33 24.62 17.33 -15.58
N SER A 34 25.83 16.80 -15.45
CA SER A 34 26.24 15.59 -16.13
C SER A 34 25.46 14.46 -15.47
N PHE A 35 24.27 14.16 -16.00
CA PHE A 35 23.56 12.95 -15.63
C PHE A 35 24.49 11.79 -15.98
N ALA A 36 24.83 10.97 -14.98
CA ALA A 36 25.58 9.74 -15.23
C ALA A 36 24.86 8.97 -16.35
N GLN A 37 25.61 8.56 -17.36
CA GLN A 37 25.05 7.83 -18.50
C GLN A 37 24.36 6.56 -17.97
N ALA A 38 23.10 6.37 -18.32
CA ALA A 38 22.33 5.20 -17.88
C ALA A 38 23.04 3.90 -18.34
N PRO A 39 23.08 2.85 -17.49
CA PRO A 39 23.69 1.59 -17.86
C PRO A 39 22.97 0.97 -19.07
N ALA A 40 23.74 0.32 -19.95
CA ALA A 40 23.20 -0.36 -21.13
C ALA A 40 22.20 -1.45 -20.72
N THR A 41 21.08 -1.56 -21.43
CA THR A 41 20.00 -2.51 -21.09
C THR A 41 20.49 -3.96 -21.01
N SER A 42 21.37 -4.36 -21.92
CA SER A 42 21.96 -5.71 -21.96
C SER A 42 22.77 -6.08 -20.72
N ALA A 43 23.28 -5.09 -19.96
CA ALA A 43 24.03 -5.34 -18.73
C ALA A 43 23.13 -5.54 -17.50
N ILE A 44 21.93 -4.96 -17.52
CA ILE A 44 21.05 -4.87 -16.34
C ILE A 44 19.76 -5.68 -16.46
N ASN A 45 19.36 -6.09 -17.67
CA ASN A 45 18.21 -6.95 -17.97
C ASN A 45 18.67 -8.14 -18.82
N THR A 46 19.06 -9.24 -18.17
CA THR A 46 19.57 -10.45 -18.85
C THR A 46 18.52 -11.54 -19.00
N THR A 47 17.36 -11.37 -18.35
CA THR A 47 16.27 -12.34 -18.34
C THR A 47 15.18 -12.04 -19.38
N GLY A 48 15.37 -11.00 -20.19
CA GLY A 48 14.46 -10.65 -21.28
C GLY A 48 13.12 -10.06 -20.83
N LEU A 49 13.11 -9.38 -19.68
CA LEU A 49 11.98 -8.57 -19.21
C LEU A 49 11.69 -7.42 -20.18
N ALA A 50 10.48 -6.86 -20.12
CA ALA A 50 10.07 -5.69 -20.90
C ALA A 50 10.76 -4.41 -20.38
N VAL A 51 12.07 -4.33 -20.63
CA VAL A 51 12.97 -3.22 -20.31
C VAL A 51 13.69 -2.83 -21.58
N THR A 52 13.61 -1.55 -21.95
CA THR A 52 14.33 -0.94 -23.07
C THR A 52 15.39 0.03 -22.54
N ASP A 53 16.08 0.77 -23.41
CA ASP A 53 17.02 1.81 -22.96
C ASP A 53 16.35 2.98 -22.24
N THR A 54 15.04 3.17 -22.43
CA THR A 54 14.30 4.33 -21.91
C THR A 54 13.14 3.98 -20.99
N GLU A 55 12.66 2.73 -21.00
CA GLU A 55 11.44 2.33 -20.30
C GLU A 55 11.56 0.96 -19.63
N VAL A 56 10.76 0.74 -18.59
CA VAL A 56 10.55 -0.55 -17.91
C VAL A 56 9.07 -0.73 -17.61
N THR A 57 8.51 -1.89 -17.92
CA THR A 57 7.09 -2.19 -17.66
C THR A 57 6.89 -2.96 -16.36
N VAL A 58 5.95 -2.52 -15.53
CA VAL A 58 5.46 -3.23 -14.33
C VAL A 58 3.98 -3.62 -14.50
N GLY A 59 3.52 -4.64 -13.77
CA GLY A 59 2.11 -5.00 -13.67
C GLY A 59 1.45 -4.35 -12.46
N ILE A 60 0.20 -3.92 -12.61
CA ILE A 60 -0.70 -3.57 -11.52
C ILE A 60 -1.85 -4.57 -11.56
N LEU A 61 -2.03 -5.39 -10.52
CA LEU A 61 -3.02 -6.45 -10.47
C LEU A 61 -3.83 -6.38 -9.18
N HIS A 62 -4.99 -5.74 -9.28
CA HIS A 62 -5.94 -5.53 -8.19
C HIS A 62 -7.36 -5.75 -8.72
N SER A 63 -8.33 -6.01 -7.83
CA SER A 63 -9.75 -6.04 -8.18
C SER A 63 -10.25 -4.61 -8.37
N VAL A 64 -10.55 -4.21 -9.60
CA VAL A 64 -11.29 -2.96 -9.86
C VAL A 64 -12.78 -3.20 -10.10
N THR A 65 -13.17 -4.48 -10.20
CA THR A 65 -14.56 -4.93 -10.15
C THR A 65 -14.77 -6.01 -9.08
N GLY A 66 -16.03 -6.33 -8.80
CA GLY A 66 -16.41 -7.30 -7.76
C GLY A 66 -16.43 -6.71 -6.34
N THR A 67 -16.68 -7.57 -5.35
CA THR A 67 -16.95 -7.16 -3.95
C THR A 67 -15.76 -6.49 -3.25
N MET A 68 -14.53 -6.76 -3.72
CA MET A 68 -13.30 -6.18 -3.17
C MET A 68 -12.90 -4.86 -3.83
N ALA A 69 -13.60 -4.40 -4.88
CA ALA A 69 -13.24 -3.17 -5.59
C ALA A 69 -13.19 -1.94 -4.68
N ILE A 70 -14.07 -1.87 -3.67
CA ILE A 70 -14.06 -0.80 -2.65
C ILE A 70 -12.74 -0.74 -1.88
N SER A 71 -12.13 -1.89 -1.62
CA SER A 71 -10.88 -2.00 -0.88
C SER A 71 -9.66 -1.77 -1.78
N GLU A 72 -9.67 -2.32 -3.00
CA GLU A 72 -8.47 -2.40 -3.83
C GLU A 72 -8.25 -1.18 -4.76
N THR A 73 -9.26 -0.33 -4.96
CA THR A 73 -9.15 0.85 -5.84
C THR A 73 -8.07 1.84 -5.36
N GLY A 74 -7.98 2.06 -4.05
CA GLY A 74 -6.97 2.94 -3.46
C GLY A 74 -5.55 2.46 -3.74
N SER A 75 -5.32 1.14 -3.72
CA SER A 75 -4.01 0.55 -4.06
C SER A 75 -3.56 0.90 -5.48
N VAL A 76 -4.46 0.77 -6.47
CA VAL A 76 -4.17 1.15 -7.87
C VAL A 76 -3.82 2.64 -7.97
N GLN A 77 -4.56 3.49 -7.26
CA GLN A 77 -4.34 4.93 -7.25
C GLN A 77 -3.00 5.31 -6.61
N ALA A 78 -2.63 4.64 -5.52
CA ALA A 78 -1.40 4.85 -4.78
C ALA A 78 -0.16 4.41 -5.57
N GLU A 79 -0.22 3.25 -6.21
CA GLU A 79 0.86 2.74 -7.06
C GLU A 79 1.12 3.67 -8.24
N LYS A 80 0.05 4.16 -8.89
CA LYS A 80 0.16 5.14 -9.99
C LYS A 80 0.79 6.45 -9.53
N LEU A 81 0.40 6.97 -8.35
CA LEU A 81 1.04 8.15 -7.78
C LEU A 81 2.54 7.95 -7.54
N ALA A 82 2.93 6.83 -6.92
CA ALA A 82 4.33 6.51 -6.67
C ALA A 82 5.12 6.38 -7.98
N ILE A 83 4.54 5.71 -8.98
CA ILE A 83 5.14 5.57 -10.32
C ILE A 83 5.36 6.94 -10.97
N ASP A 84 4.38 7.84 -10.91
CA ASP A 84 4.49 9.19 -11.49
C ASP A 84 5.60 10.01 -10.80
N GLN A 85 5.72 9.93 -9.48
CA GLN A 85 6.78 10.61 -8.74
C GLN A 85 8.16 10.02 -9.05
N ILE A 86 8.29 8.69 -9.10
CA ILE A 86 9.53 8.01 -9.49
C ILE A 86 9.92 8.43 -10.92
N ASN A 87 8.95 8.47 -11.83
CA ASN A 87 9.16 8.92 -13.20
C ASN A 87 9.62 10.39 -13.23
N ALA A 88 9.02 11.29 -12.46
CA ALA A 88 9.47 12.67 -12.36
C ALA A 88 10.93 12.79 -11.89
N MET A 89 11.42 11.84 -11.09
CA MET A 89 12.79 11.77 -10.59
C MET A 89 13.79 11.05 -11.51
N GLY A 90 13.41 10.77 -12.76
CA GLY A 90 14.29 10.11 -13.73
C GLY A 90 14.05 8.60 -13.89
N GLY A 91 13.05 8.04 -13.19
CA GLY A 91 12.70 6.63 -13.30
C GLY A 91 13.62 5.71 -12.50
N VAL A 92 13.82 4.48 -12.97
CA VAL A 92 14.66 3.46 -12.31
C VAL A 92 15.83 3.11 -13.23
N LEU A 93 17.06 3.31 -12.75
CA LEU A 93 18.27 3.16 -13.58
C LEU A 93 18.18 3.94 -14.92
N GLY A 94 17.57 5.13 -14.89
CA GLY A 94 17.37 6.01 -16.04
C GLY A 94 16.18 5.68 -16.95
N ARG A 95 15.33 4.71 -16.58
CA ARG A 95 14.19 4.25 -17.38
C ARG A 95 12.86 4.63 -16.75
N LYS A 96 11.94 5.20 -17.54
CA LYS A 96 10.58 5.50 -17.07
C LYS A 96 9.78 4.21 -16.88
N ILE A 97 9.04 4.14 -15.80
CA ILE A 97 8.10 3.07 -15.51
C ILE A 97 6.86 3.26 -16.39
N LYS A 98 6.51 2.24 -17.15
CA LYS A 98 5.19 2.01 -17.73
C LYS A 98 4.47 0.96 -16.90
N PHE A 99 3.15 0.99 -16.87
CA PHE A 99 2.37 -0.04 -16.20
C PHE A 99 1.32 -0.65 -17.13
N ILE A 100 1.05 -1.94 -16.92
CA ILE A 100 -0.10 -2.64 -17.46
C ILE A 100 -1.00 -2.99 -16.28
N GLN A 101 -2.25 -2.53 -16.34
CA GLN A 101 -3.24 -2.82 -15.31
C GLN A 101 -4.12 -3.98 -15.75
N GLU A 102 -4.27 -4.97 -14.87
CA GLU A 102 -5.20 -6.09 -15.02
C GLU A 102 -6.22 -6.08 -13.87
N ASP A 103 -7.43 -6.55 -14.15
CA ASP A 103 -8.50 -6.68 -13.16
C ASP A 103 -8.56 -8.10 -12.61
N GLY A 104 -8.42 -8.22 -11.29
CA GLY A 104 -8.58 -9.48 -10.57
C GLY A 104 -10.03 -9.88 -10.28
N ALA A 105 -10.99 -8.96 -10.48
CA ALA A 105 -12.44 -9.19 -10.39
C ALA A 105 -12.94 -9.84 -9.08
N SER A 106 -12.18 -9.72 -7.98
CA SER A 106 -12.42 -10.45 -6.72
C SER A 106 -12.43 -11.99 -6.87
N ASP A 107 -11.74 -12.52 -7.87
CA ASP A 107 -11.72 -13.95 -8.22
C ASP A 107 -10.29 -14.52 -8.29
N TRP A 108 -9.98 -15.45 -7.40
CA TRP A 108 -8.60 -15.95 -7.21
C TRP A 108 -8.02 -16.66 -8.45
N PRO A 109 -8.79 -17.50 -9.17
CA PRO A 109 -8.36 -18.04 -10.47
C PRO A 109 -8.04 -16.95 -11.49
N THR A 110 -8.87 -15.90 -11.59
CA THR A 110 -8.62 -14.75 -12.47
C THR A 110 -7.30 -14.06 -12.13
N PHE A 111 -7.01 -13.84 -10.84
CA PHE A 111 -5.71 -13.30 -10.40
C PHE A 111 -4.53 -14.15 -10.90
N ALA A 112 -4.61 -15.49 -10.78
CA ALA A 112 -3.55 -16.37 -11.27
C ALA A 112 -3.39 -16.32 -12.79
N GLU A 113 -4.50 -16.26 -13.55
CA GLU A 113 -4.49 -16.09 -15.00
C GLU A 113 -3.82 -14.78 -15.41
N LYS A 114 -4.23 -13.66 -14.80
CA LYS A 114 -3.69 -12.33 -15.11
C LYS A 114 -2.24 -12.18 -14.70
N ALA A 115 -1.85 -12.72 -13.54
CA ALA A 115 -0.46 -12.81 -13.14
C ALA A 115 0.40 -13.55 -14.18
N LYS A 116 -0.09 -14.68 -14.69
CA LYS A 116 0.60 -15.44 -15.74
C LYS A 116 0.71 -14.63 -17.03
N LYS A 117 -0.35 -13.93 -17.45
CA LYS A 117 -0.30 -13.04 -18.63
C LYS A 117 0.78 -11.96 -18.45
N LEU A 118 0.79 -11.28 -17.30
CA LEU A 118 1.76 -10.23 -16.99
C LEU A 118 3.20 -10.74 -17.03
N LEU A 119 3.47 -11.94 -16.49
CA LEU A 119 4.83 -12.50 -16.49
C LEU A 119 5.25 -13.09 -17.83
N VAL A 120 4.37 -13.81 -18.52
CA VAL A 120 4.75 -14.60 -19.71
C VAL A 120 4.63 -13.80 -21.00
N ASN A 121 3.51 -13.08 -21.16
CA ASN A 121 3.23 -12.35 -22.40
C ASN A 121 3.82 -10.93 -22.32
N ASP A 122 3.53 -10.23 -21.24
CA ASP A 122 3.93 -8.83 -21.07
C ASP A 122 5.35 -8.69 -20.49
N LYS A 123 5.89 -9.76 -19.89
CA LYS A 123 7.24 -9.84 -19.31
C LYS A 123 7.55 -8.69 -18.36
N VAL A 124 6.59 -8.34 -17.52
CA VAL A 124 6.74 -7.22 -16.58
C VAL A 124 7.85 -7.47 -15.57
N ALA A 125 8.57 -6.42 -15.18
CA ALA A 125 9.71 -6.50 -14.27
C ALA A 125 9.32 -6.71 -12.80
N ALA A 126 8.07 -6.42 -12.45
CA ALA A 126 7.45 -6.70 -11.15
C ALA A 126 5.94 -6.61 -11.29
N ILE A 127 5.21 -7.22 -10.36
CA ILE A 127 3.76 -7.05 -10.20
C ILE A 127 3.52 -6.38 -8.84
N MET A 128 2.81 -5.27 -8.85
CA MET A 128 2.24 -4.63 -7.67
C MET A 128 0.79 -5.10 -7.59
N GLY A 129 0.39 -5.78 -6.52
CA GLY A 129 -0.92 -6.42 -6.58
C GLY A 129 -1.31 -7.33 -5.45
N CYS A 130 -2.51 -7.88 -5.65
CA CYS A 130 -3.28 -8.68 -4.72
C CYS A 130 -3.76 -7.90 -3.49
N TRP A 131 -4.83 -8.41 -2.90
CA TRP A 131 -5.34 -7.97 -1.62
C TRP A 131 -5.63 -9.18 -0.75
N THR A 132 -6.61 -10.01 -1.13
CA THR A 132 -6.94 -11.16 -0.29
C THR A 132 -5.81 -12.18 -0.28
N SER A 133 -5.60 -12.84 0.85
CA SER A 133 -4.66 -13.97 0.92
C SER A 133 -5.02 -15.09 -0.05
N ALA A 134 -6.29 -15.23 -0.43
CA ALA A 134 -6.69 -16.21 -1.44
C ALA A 134 -6.16 -15.84 -2.84
N SER A 135 -6.21 -14.55 -3.24
CA SER A 135 -5.61 -14.11 -4.49
C SER A 135 -4.09 -14.28 -4.46
N ARG A 136 -3.43 -13.89 -3.37
CA ARG A 136 -1.98 -14.08 -3.18
C ARG A 136 -1.60 -15.56 -3.29
N LYS A 137 -2.29 -16.47 -2.59
CA LYS A 137 -2.02 -17.92 -2.65
C LYS A 137 -2.25 -18.50 -4.04
N ALA A 138 -3.16 -17.95 -4.84
CA ALA A 138 -3.36 -18.37 -6.23
C ALA A 138 -2.24 -17.84 -7.16
N VAL A 139 -1.74 -16.64 -6.89
CA VAL A 139 -0.68 -15.98 -7.68
C VAL A 139 0.72 -16.51 -7.34
N LEU A 140 0.97 -16.90 -6.09
CA LEU A 140 2.29 -17.29 -5.59
C LEU A 140 2.94 -18.41 -6.42
N PRO A 141 2.27 -19.55 -6.74
CA PRO A 141 2.86 -20.58 -7.58
C PRO A 141 3.25 -20.07 -8.98
N VAL A 142 2.50 -19.10 -9.52
CA VAL A 142 2.82 -18.47 -10.80
C VAL A 142 4.07 -17.60 -10.69
N MET A 143 4.19 -16.82 -9.61
CA MET A 143 5.40 -16.04 -9.33
C MET A 143 6.64 -16.93 -9.23
N GLU A 144 6.54 -18.04 -8.48
CA GLU A 144 7.65 -18.97 -8.28
C GLU A 144 8.00 -19.73 -9.58
N GLN A 145 7.00 -20.17 -10.34
CA GLN A 145 7.22 -20.89 -11.60
C GLN A 145 7.94 -20.04 -12.66
N TYR A 146 7.58 -18.76 -12.79
CA TYR A 146 8.14 -17.86 -13.81
C TYR A 146 9.22 -16.92 -13.25
N ASN A 147 9.67 -17.15 -12.01
CA ASN A 147 10.61 -16.32 -11.28
C ASN A 147 10.24 -14.82 -11.31
N GLY A 148 8.96 -14.49 -11.13
CA GLY A 148 8.46 -13.12 -11.02
C GLY A 148 8.69 -12.51 -9.63
N MET A 149 8.42 -11.22 -9.48
CA MET A 149 8.46 -10.55 -8.19
C MET A 149 7.13 -9.84 -7.92
N LEU A 150 6.48 -10.21 -6.81
CA LEU A 150 5.26 -9.60 -6.31
C LEU A 150 5.57 -8.63 -5.17
N TYR A 151 5.04 -7.41 -5.22
CA TYR A 151 4.94 -6.52 -4.07
C TYR A 151 3.51 -6.58 -3.57
N TYR A 152 3.33 -7.21 -2.40
CA TYR A 152 2.03 -7.49 -1.81
C TYR A 152 1.69 -6.43 -0.75
N PRO A 153 0.64 -5.60 -0.96
CA PRO A 153 0.44 -4.40 -0.17
C PRO A 153 -0.46 -4.53 1.04
N THR A 154 -0.91 -5.72 1.44
CA THR A 154 -1.89 -5.82 2.53
C THR A 154 -1.36 -6.53 3.76
N PHE A 155 -2.00 -6.28 4.89
CA PHE A 155 -1.92 -7.14 6.05
C PHE A 155 -2.40 -8.57 5.73
N TYR A 156 -1.87 -9.57 6.43
CA TYR A 156 -2.23 -10.98 6.23
C TYR A 156 -1.98 -11.87 7.46
N GLU A 157 -2.27 -13.17 7.32
CA GLU A 157 -2.28 -14.14 8.41
C GLU A 157 -0.90 -14.63 8.88
N GLY A 158 0.19 -14.26 8.21
CA GLY A 158 1.49 -14.92 8.42
C GLY A 158 1.57 -16.29 7.75
N LEU A 159 2.42 -17.16 8.28
CA LEU A 159 2.63 -18.55 7.87
C LEU A 159 3.00 -18.71 6.39
N GLU A 160 3.73 -17.73 5.86
CA GLU A 160 4.23 -17.71 4.50
C GLU A 160 5.52 -16.89 4.41
N GLN A 161 6.46 -17.36 3.60
CA GLN A 161 7.62 -16.59 3.18
C GLN A 161 8.01 -17.08 1.80
N SER A 162 8.29 -16.17 0.86
CA SER A 162 8.75 -16.52 -0.48
C SER A 162 9.80 -15.53 -0.95
N LYS A 163 10.80 -16.02 -1.68
CA LYS A 163 11.81 -15.16 -2.30
C LYS A 163 11.22 -14.24 -3.38
N ASN A 164 10.06 -14.62 -3.92
CA ASN A 164 9.38 -13.95 -5.04
C ASN A 164 8.30 -12.95 -4.57
N VAL A 165 8.22 -12.67 -3.26
CA VAL A 165 7.25 -11.73 -2.68
C VAL A 165 7.94 -10.79 -1.70
N ILE A 166 7.66 -9.50 -1.82
CA ILE A 166 7.93 -8.49 -0.79
C ILE A 166 6.59 -8.14 -0.10
N TYR A 167 6.51 -8.35 1.20
CA TYR A 167 5.29 -8.15 1.99
C TYR A 167 5.35 -6.77 2.62
N THR A 168 4.56 -5.83 2.10
CA THR A 168 4.59 -4.43 2.52
C THR A 168 3.52 -4.05 3.54
N GLY A 169 2.58 -4.96 3.82
CA GLY A 169 1.66 -4.87 4.96
C GLY A 169 2.11 -5.68 6.18
N GLN A 170 1.28 -5.68 7.23
CA GLN A 170 1.58 -6.34 8.51
C GLN A 170 1.23 -7.82 8.51
N GLU A 171 2.05 -8.63 9.18
CA GLU A 171 1.68 -10.01 9.52
C GLU A 171 1.03 -10.12 10.91
N ALA A 172 0.64 -11.34 11.29
CA ALA A 172 -0.08 -11.64 12.52
C ALA A 172 0.53 -11.05 13.81
N THR A 173 1.86 -11.09 14.03
CA THR A 173 2.45 -10.54 15.25
C THR A 173 2.31 -9.03 15.33
N GLN A 174 2.43 -8.36 14.18
CA GLN A 174 2.41 -6.91 14.04
C GLN A 174 0.99 -6.33 14.11
N GLN A 175 -0.04 -7.09 13.71
CA GLN A 175 -1.43 -6.61 13.69
C GLN A 175 -2.32 -7.34 14.70
N ILE A 176 -2.42 -8.67 14.58
CA ILE A 176 -3.37 -9.50 15.34
C ILE A 176 -2.95 -9.58 16.81
N LEU A 177 -1.72 -10.02 17.09
CA LEU A 177 -1.24 -10.20 18.46
C LEU A 177 -1.14 -8.85 19.17
N ALA A 178 -0.46 -7.87 18.54
CA ALA A 178 -0.36 -6.52 19.08
C ALA A 178 -1.72 -5.84 19.33
N GLY A 179 -2.70 -6.03 18.44
CA GLY A 179 -4.05 -5.49 18.61
C GLY A 179 -4.81 -6.15 19.77
N LEU A 180 -4.68 -7.47 19.92
CA LEU A 180 -5.29 -8.22 21.01
C LEU A 180 -4.66 -7.89 22.37
N ASP A 181 -3.32 -7.78 22.43
CA ASP A 181 -2.59 -7.32 23.60
C ASP A 181 -3.07 -5.93 24.03
N TRP A 182 -3.18 -5.00 23.07
CA TRP A 182 -3.67 -3.65 23.33
C TRP A 182 -5.11 -3.64 23.86
N VAL A 183 -6.06 -4.33 23.21
CA VAL A 183 -7.47 -4.27 23.62
C VAL A 183 -7.70 -4.98 24.94
N SER A 184 -6.98 -6.06 25.22
CA SER A 184 -7.05 -6.75 26.51
C SER A 184 -6.52 -5.86 27.63
N LYS A 185 -5.36 -5.22 27.43
CA LYS A 185 -4.74 -4.34 28.43
C LYS A 185 -5.49 -3.03 28.65
N THR A 186 -5.85 -2.33 27.58
CA THR A 186 -6.35 -0.96 27.63
C THR A 186 -7.87 -0.89 27.73
N LYS A 187 -8.60 -1.89 27.22
CA LYS A 187 -10.07 -1.97 27.29
C LYS A 187 -10.58 -3.07 28.21
N ASN A 188 -9.69 -3.75 28.94
CA ASN A 188 -10.03 -4.85 29.84
C ASN A 188 -10.82 -5.96 29.12
N GLY A 189 -10.50 -6.21 27.85
CA GLY A 189 -11.14 -7.25 27.03
C GLY A 189 -10.77 -8.65 27.51
N LYS A 190 -11.76 -9.40 28.02
CA LYS A 190 -11.59 -10.78 28.54
C LYS A 190 -12.45 -11.80 27.82
N SER A 191 -13.55 -11.37 27.21
CA SER A 191 -14.43 -12.19 26.40
C SER A 191 -14.60 -11.61 25.00
N PHE A 192 -14.42 -12.47 24.00
CA PHE A 192 -14.36 -12.06 22.60
C PHE A 192 -15.48 -12.73 21.80
N TYR A 193 -16.04 -12.03 20.84
CA TYR A 193 -16.87 -12.63 19.80
C TYR A 193 -16.19 -12.41 18.46
N LEU A 194 -15.82 -13.51 17.81
CA LEU A 194 -15.05 -13.48 16.57
C LEU A 194 -16.01 -13.50 15.38
N ILE A 195 -15.81 -12.61 14.41
CA ILE A 195 -16.58 -12.61 13.18
C ILE A 195 -15.67 -12.29 11.99
N GLY A 196 -15.82 -13.04 10.90
CA GLY A 196 -15.00 -12.80 9.71
C GLY A 196 -15.66 -13.22 8.41
N SER A 197 -15.04 -12.83 7.29
CA SER A 197 -15.41 -13.37 5.98
C SER A 197 -14.86 -14.80 5.79
N ASP A 198 -15.61 -15.65 5.09
CA ASP A 198 -15.32 -17.08 4.96
C ASP A 198 -14.28 -17.35 3.86
N TYR A 199 -13.03 -17.02 4.14
CA TYR A 199 -11.87 -17.41 3.34
C TYR A 199 -10.62 -17.52 4.22
N ILE A 200 -9.47 -17.84 3.60
CA ILE A 200 -8.26 -18.21 4.33
C ILE A 200 -7.78 -17.14 5.33
N TRP A 201 -7.82 -15.85 4.98
CA TRP A 201 -7.27 -14.82 5.87
C TRP A 201 -8.04 -14.70 7.20
N PRO A 202 -9.37 -14.45 7.24
CA PRO A 202 -10.08 -14.39 8.51
C PRO A 202 -10.05 -15.72 9.25
N ARG A 203 -10.18 -16.86 8.56
CA ARG A 203 -10.14 -18.17 9.24
C ARG A 203 -8.81 -18.42 9.95
N THR A 204 -7.68 -18.15 9.30
CA THR A 204 -6.37 -18.34 9.93
C THR A 204 -6.11 -17.26 10.99
N SER A 205 -6.47 -16.01 10.71
CA SER A 205 -6.34 -14.90 11.66
C SER A 205 -7.12 -15.15 12.96
N MET A 206 -8.34 -15.69 12.87
CA MET A 206 -9.16 -16.02 14.03
C MET A 206 -8.64 -17.25 14.79
N LYS A 207 -8.04 -18.23 14.11
CA LYS A 207 -7.32 -19.33 14.78
C LYS A 207 -6.14 -18.81 15.61
N ILE A 208 -5.34 -17.91 15.03
CA ILE A 208 -4.23 -17.25 15.73
C ILE A 208 -4.76 -16.41 16.90
N ALA A 209 -5.80 -15.61 16.65
CA ALA A 209 -6.44 -14.76 17.66
C ALA A 209 -6.97 -15.59 18.83
N ARG A 210 -7.74 -16.65 18.57
CA ARG A 210 -8.26 -17.57 19.60
C ARG A 210 -7.13 -18.15 20.44
N LYS A 211 -6.09 -18.65 19.80
CA LYS A 211 -4.93 -19.24 20.50
C LYS A 211 -4.24 -18.22 21.41
N HIS A 212 -4.14 -16.97 20.97
CA HIS A 212 -3.57 -15.89 21.77
C HIS A 212 -4.51 -15.47 22.92
N ILE A 213 -5.81 -15.29 22.65
CA ILE A 213 -6.83 -14.94 23.64
C ILE A 213 -6.86 -15.97 24.78
N GLU A 214 -7.01 -17.25 24.44
CA GLU A 214 -7.19 -18.31 25.43
C GLU A 214 -5.86 -18.72 26.07
N GLY A 215 -4.77 -18.79 25.29
CA GLY A 215 -3.49 -19.33 25.73
C GLY A 215 -2.50 -18.30 26.32
N LYS A 216 -2.64 -17.01 26.01
CA LYS A 216 -1.74 -15.95 26.49
C LYS A 216 -2.44 -14.90 27.33
N LEU A 217 -3.62 -14.45 26.89
CA LEU A 217 -4.36 -13.38 27.58
C LEU A 217 -5.25 -13.92 28.71
N GLY A 218 -5.49 -15.24 28.78
CA GLY A 218 -6.41 -15.84 29.74
C GLY A 218 -7.87 -15.43 29.51
N GLY A 219 -8.20 -14.98 28.30
CA GLY A 219 -9.54 -14.65 27.88
C GLY A 219 -10.32 -15.87 27.38
N LYS A 220 -11.55 -15.64 26.93
CA LYS A 220 -12.41 -16.67 26.33
C LYS A 220 -13.06 -16.17 25.04
N VAL A 221 -13.29 -17.07 24.10
CA VAL A 221 -14.12 -16.77 22.93
C VAL A 221 -15.55 -17.25 23.18
N SER A 222 -16.48 -16.30 23.19
CA SER A 222 -17.91 -16.50 23.43
C SER A 222 -18.71 -16.91 22.19
N GLY A 223 -18.13 -16.75 21.00
CA GLY A 223 -18.72 -17.13 19.73
C GLY A 223 -17.77 -16.85 18.58
N GLU A 224 -17.95 -17.57 17.47
CA GLU A 224 -17.14 -17.43 16.25
C GLU A 224 -18.00 -17.77 15.03
N GLU A 225 -18.16 -16.83 14.10
CA GLU A 225 -18.98 -17.02 12.88
C GLU A 225 -18.30 -16.45 11.63
N TYR A 226 -18.55 -17.11 10.50
CA TYR A 226 -18.01 -16.76 9.20
C TYR A 226 -19.11 -16.63 8.16
N PHE A 227 -18.94 -15.68 7.24
CA PHE A 227 -19.89 -15.41 6.18
C PHE A 227 -19.18 -15.27 4.83
N PRO A 228 -19.73 -15.81 3.73
CA PRO A 228 -19.09 -15.70 2.42
C PRO A 228 -18.90 -14.24 2.00
N LEU A 229 -17.94 -13.98 1.13
CA LEU A 229 -17.74 -12.65 0.56
C LEU A 229 -19.01 -12.18 -0.17
N GLY A 230 -19.37 -10.91 0.01
CA GLY A 230 -20.61 -10.35 -0.55
C GLY A 230 -21.87 -10.69 0.26
N HIS A 231 -21.76 -11.42 1.38
CA HIS A 231 -22.87 -11.63 2.29
C HIS A 231 -23.40 -10.32 2.87
N THR A 232 -24.73 -10.19 2.98
CA THR A 232 -25.39 -8.96 3.42
C THR A 232 -26.41 -9.16 4.55
N GLN A 233 -26.53 -10.36 5.14
CA GLN A 233 -27.58 -10.66 6.13
C GLN A 233 -26.98 -11.04 7.50
N PHE A 234 -26.74 -10.07 8.38
CA PHE A 234 -26.03 -10.25 9.65
C PHE A 234 -26.94 -10.28 10.89
N ASN A 235 -28.26 -10.14 10.74
CA ASN A 235 -29.21 -10.07 11.87
C ASN A 235 -29.08 -11.23 12.88
N SER A 236 -28.87 -12.46 12.42
CA SER A 236 -28.74 -13.63 13.30
C SER A 236 -27.49 -13.54 14.19
N VAL A 237 -26.32 -13.25 13.60
CA VAL A 237 -25.06 -13.13 14.35
C VAL A 237 -25.10 -11.91 15.28
N ILE A 238 -25.72 -10.81 14.86
CA ILE A 238 -25.90 -9.63 15.70
C ILE A 238 -26.75 -9.95 16.95
N ASN A 239 -27.82 -10.73 16.79
CA ASN A 239 -28.62 -11.19 17.93
C ASN A 239 -27.82 -12.07 18.88
N LYS A 240 -26.97 -12.97 18.34
CA LYS A 240 -26.09 -13.80 19.17
C LYS A 240 -25.07 -12.95 19.93
N ILE A 241 -24.44 -11.96 19.28
CA ILE A 241 -23.52 -11.00 19.93
C ILE A 241 -24.21 -10.30 21.12
N LYS A 242 -25.46 -9.85 20.95
CA LYS A 242 -26.23 -9.23 22.04
C LYS A 242 -26.53 -10.19 23.19
N LEU A 243 -26.77 -11.46 22.89
CA LEU A 243 -27.07 -12.48 23.90
C LEU A 243 -25.81 -12.90 24.67
N THR A 244 -24.67 -13.04 23.99
CA THR A 244 -23.41 -13.44 24.62
C THR A 244 -22.72 -12.31 25.36
N LYS A 245 -23.01 -11.05 25.01
CA LYS A 245 -22.46 -9.83 25.64
C LYS A 245 -20.93 -9.87 25.78
N PRO A 246 -20.19 -10.03 24.67
CA PRO A 246 -18.73 -10.06 24.72
C PRO A 246 -18.18 -8.70 25.16
N ASP A 247 -17.06 -8.69 25.88
CA ASP A 247 -16.31 -7.45 26.15
C ASP A 247 -15.83 -6.82 24.83
N VAL A 248 -15.40 -7.67 23.89
CA VAL A 248 -14.85 -7.24 22.59
C VAL A 248 -15.51 -8.01 21.44
N ILE A 249 -16.06 -7.27 20.48
CA ILE A 249 -16.35 -7.80 19.15
C ILE A 249 -15.06 -7.69 18.33
N TYR A 250 -14.52 -8.82 17.87
CA TYR A 250 -13.29 -8.85 17.08
C TYR A 250 -13.61 -9.22 15.63
N ALA A 251 -13.41 -8.28 14.70
CA ALA A 251 -13.99 -8.33 13.37
C ALA A 251 -12.95 -8.32 12.23
N ALA A 252 -13.08 -9.28 11.32
CA ALA A 252 -12.34 -9.40 10.07
C ALA A 252 -13.29 -9.65 8.88
N VAL A 253 -14.36 -8.86 8.79
CA VAL A 253 -15.27 -8.83 7.64
C VAL A 253 -14.64 -7.92 6.57
N VAL A 254 -14.76 -8.25 5.27
CA VAL A 254 -14.09 -7.49 4.19
C VAL A 254 -15.02 -7.15 3.03
N GLY A 255 -14.57 -6.22 2.17
CA GLY A 255 -15.27 -5.81 0.96
C GLY A 255 -16.67 -5.26 1.23
N GLY A 256 -17.59 -5.43 0.29
CA GLY A 256 -18.98 -4.95 0.42
C GLY A 256 -19.73 -5.49 1.65
N SER A 257 -19.32 -6.64 2.21
CA SER A 257 -19.93 -7.20 3.42
C SER A 257 -19.72 -6.32 4.65
N ASN A 258 -18.65 -5.53 4.70
CA ASN A 258 -18.43 -4.55 5.78
C ASN A 258 -19.58 -3.56 5.88
N VAL A 259 -19.96 -2.97 4.74
CA VAL A 259 -21.02 -1.96 4.67
C VAL A 259 -22.32 -2.49 5.29
N ALA A 260 -22.71 -3.72 4.91
CA ALA A 260 -23.90 -4.35 5.43
C ALA A 260 -23.79 -4.66 6.94
N PHE A 261 -22.66 -5.20 7.39
CA PHE A 261 -22.43 -5.55 8.79
C PHE A 261 -22.54 -4.34 9.72
N TYR A 262 -21.80 -3.26 9.45
CA TYR A 262 -21.78 -2.07 10.30
C TYR A 262 -23.11 -1.32 10.33
N LYS A 263 -23.77 -1.17 9.19
CA LYS A 263 -25.11 -0.55 9.13
C LYS A 263 -26.12 -1.36 9.95
N GLN A 264 -26.06 -2.69 9.90
CA GLN A 264 -26.95 -3.54 10.68
C GLN A 264 -26.61 -3.56 12.17
N LEU A 265 -25.32 -3.50 12.56
CA LEU A 265 -24.92 -3.34 13.96
C LEU A 265 -25.56 -2.09 14.58
N LYS A 266 -25.43 -0.95 13.88
CA LYS A 266 -26.02 0.32 14.32
C LYS A 266 -27.56 0.27 14.32
N ALA A 267 -28.18 -0.26 13.27
CA ALA A 267 -29.64 -0.39 13.20
C ALA A 267 -30.19 -1.30 14.31
N ALA A 268 -29.41 -2.30 14.74
CA ALA A 268 -29.73 -3.14 15.87
C ALA A 268 -29.47 -2.45 17.23
N GLY A 269 -28.97 -1.21 17.26
CA GLY A 269 -28.74 -0.45 18.49
C GLY A 269 -27.44 -0.82 19.21
N ILE A 270 -26.46 -1.44 18.54
CA ILE A 270 -25.13 -1.62 19.11
C ILE A 270 -24.36 -0.30 18.96
N ASP A 271 -24.17 0.38 20.09
CA ASP A 271 -23.45 1.64 20.20
C ASP A 271 -21.95 1.36 20.40
N LEU A 272 -21.14 1.57 19.35
CA LEU A 272 -19.70 1.31 19.36
C LEU A 272 -18.89 2.32 20.21
N SER A 273 -19.52 3.38 20.75
CA SER A 273 -18.92 4.20 21.80
C SER A 273 -18.93 3.51 23.18
N LYS A 274 -19.76 2.47 23.34
CA LYS A 274 -19.93 1.70 24.58
C LYS A 274 -19.49 0.26 24.44
N GLN A 275 -19.86 -0.40 23.34
CA GLN A 275 -19.40 -1.74 23.01
C GLN A 275 -18.01 -1.65 22.38
N THR A 276 -17.01 -2.26 23.02
CA THR A 276 -15.67 -2.33 22.40
C THR A 276 -15.74 -3.23 21.17
N MET A 277 -15.28 -2.69 20.05
CA MET A 277 -15.05 -3.45 18.84
C MET A 277 -13.65 -3.14 18.33
N LEU A 278 -12.89 -4.19 18.04
CA LEU A 278 -11.60 -4.10 17.38
C LEU A 278 -11.69 -4.81 16.03
N THR A 279 -11.43 -4.07 14.96
CA THR A 279 -11.34 -4.64 13.61
C THR A 279 -9.91 -4.62 13.10
N ILE A 280 -9.59 -5.61 12.27
CA ILE A 280 -8.32 -5.71 11.54
C ILE A 280 -8.52 -5.61 10.02
N SER A 281 -9.70 -5.16 9.58
CA SER A 281 -10.11 -5.18 8.17
C SER A 281 -10.74 -3.88 7.65
N VAL A 282 -10.92 -2.88 8.51
CA VAL A 282 -11.57 -1.62 8.13
C VAL A 282 -10.60 -0.47 8.28
N THR A 283 -10.35 0.19 7.17
CA THR A 283 -9.57 1.42 7.05
C THR A 283 -10.45 2.55 6.55
N GLU A 284 -9.89 3.74 6.35
CA GLU A 284 -10.60 4.88 5.78
C GLU A 284 -11.26 4.52 4.43
N ASP A 285 -10.64 3.65 3.63
CA ASP A 285 -11.18 3.16 2.34
C ASP A 285 -12.53 2.46 2.50
N GLU A 286 -12.66 1.55 3.47
CA GLU A 286 -13.94 0.89 3.75
C GLU A 286 -14.96 1.84 4.41
N ILE A 287 -14.51 2.81 5.21
CA ILE A 287 -15.41 3.73 5.89
C ILE A 287 -16.18 4.61 4.90
N ASP A 288 -15.61 4.92 3.73
CA ASP A 288 -16.32 5.65 2.68
C ASP A 288 -17.63 4.93 2.26
N GLY A 289 -17.62 3.60 2.19
CA GLY A 289 -18.83 2.81 1.94
C GLY A 289 -19.69 2.56 3.18
N ILE A 290 -19.07 2.37 4.35
CA ILE A 290 -19.77 2.10 5.61
C ILE A 290 -20.54 3.33 6.08
N GLY A 291 -19.98 4.54 5.93
CA GLY A 291 -20.42 5.77 6.56
C GLY A 291 -19.89 5.89 7.99
N GLY A 292 -19.19 6.98 8.30
CA GLY A 292 -18.53 7.20 9.59
C GLY A 292 -19.50 7.08 10.78
N GLU A 293 -20.76 7.46 10.60
CA GLU A 293 -21.79 7.33 11.62
C GLU A 293 -22.11 5.89 12.02
N ASN A 294 -21.81 4.90 11.16
CA ASN A 294 -22.09 3.48 11.42
C ASN A 294 -20.95 2.76 12.15
N ILE A 295 -19.77 3.37 12.24
CA ILE A 295 -18.58 2.77 12.84
C ILE A 295 -17.92 3.62 13.94
N ALA A 296 -18.27 4.91 14.05
CA ALA A 296 -17.69 5.81 15.03
C ALA A 296 -17.67 5.20 16.46
N GLY A 297 -16.49 5.26 17.09
CA GLY A 297 -16.22 4.66 18.39
C GLY A 297 -15.47 3.33 18.33
N ALA A 298 -15.57 2.58 17.23
CA ALA A 298 -14.80 1.36 16.99
C ALA A 298 -13.29 1.61 16.90
N TYR A 299 -12.50 0.58 17.15
CA TYR A 299 -11.05 0.60 17.02
C TYR A 299 -10.59 -0.25 15.84
N ALA A 300 -9.54 0.20 15.14
CA ALA A 300 -8.82 -0.58 14.15
C ALA A 300 -7.35 -0.70 14.55
N CYS A 301 -6.74 -1.87 14.35
CA CYS A 301 -5.30 -2.06 14.50
C CYS A 301 -4.66 -2.18 13.11
N MET A 302 -3.81 -1.21 12.76
CA MET A 302 -3.21 -1.05 11.43
C MET A 302 -1.76 -0.56 11.58
N LYS A 303 -0.97 -0.56 10.50
CA LYS A 303 0.32 0.15 10.52
C LYS A 303 0.15 1.60 10.14
N TYR A 304 -0.88 2.01 9.41
CA TYR A 304 -1.05 3.38 8.95
C TYR A 304 -2.48 3.88 9.13
N PHE A 305 -2.59 5.19 9.36
CA PHE A 305 -3.83 5.96 9.30
C PHE A 305 -3.55 7.27 8.58
N GLN A 306 -4.50 7.76 7.79
CA GLN A 306 -4.36 9.02 7.04
C GLN A 306 -4.06 10.21 7.96
N SER A 307 -4.53 10.14 9.22
CA SER A 307 -4.41 11.19 10.22
C SER A 307 -3.02 11.31 10.88
N LEU A 308 -2.03 10.50 10.48
CA LEU A 308 -0.68 10.59 11.04
C LEU A 308 -0.08 11.99 10.86
N ASP A 309 0.35 12.61 11.96
CA ASP A 309 0.92 13.95 11.95
C ASP A 309 2.44 13.92 11.76
N ASN A 310 2.87 13.71 10.52
CA ASN A 310 4.28 13.84 10.15
C ASN A 310 4.43 14.49 8.75
N PRO A 311 5.61 15.09 8.44
CA PRO A 311 5.82 15.77 7.17
C PRO A 311 5.66 14.89 5.94
N ASN A 312 6.17 13.65 5.97
CA ASN A 312 6.08 12.72 4.84
C ASN A 312 4.61 12.39 4.53
N ASN A 313 3.81 12.16 5.57
CA ASN A 313 2.39 11.88 5.42
C ASN A 313 1.63 13.08 4.84
N LYS A 314 1.88 14.29 5.35
CA LYS A 314 1.24 15.51 4.82
C LYS A 314 1.50 15.71 3.33
N GLU A 315 2.73 15.46 2.89
CA GLU A 315 3.10 15.52 1.48
C GLU A 315 2.39 14.45 0.65
N PHE A 316 2.38 13.21 1.14
CA PHE A 316 1.70 12.10 0.48
C PHE A 316 0.18 12.33 0.35
N VAL A 317 -0.49 12.69 1.44
CA VAL A 317 -1.94 12.97 1.45
C VAL A 317 -2.27 14.10 0.49
N ALA A 318 -1.50 15.19 0.49
CA ALA A 318 -1.71 16.31 -0.42
C ALA A 318 -1.50 15.91 -1.89
N ALA A 319 -0.46 15.13 -2.18
CA ALA A 319 -0.19 14.66 -3.54
C ALA A 319 -1.27 13.70 -4.05
N PHE A 320 -1.74 12.80 -3.19
CA PHE A 320 -2.81 11.86 -3.51
C PHE A 320 -4.14 12.58 -3.80
N LYS A 321 -4.55 13.49 -2.92
CA LYS A 321 -5.75 14.31 -3.12
C LYS A 321 -5.66 15.21 -4.35
N LYS A 322 -4.48 15.76 -4.65
CA LYS A 322 -4.27 16.53 -5.88
C LYS A 322 -4.49 15.69 -7.14
N MET A 323 -4.09 14.41 -7.11
CA MET A 323 -4.22 13.51 -8.26
C MET A 323 -5.63 12.92 -8.40
N TRP A 324 -6.28 12.58 -7.30
CA TRP A 324 -7.53 11.80 -7.31
C TRP A 324 -8.77 12.56 -6.79
N GLY A 325 -8.58 13.73 -6.21
CA GLY A 325 -9.63 14.63 -5.72
C GLY A 325 -9.64 14.78 -4.19
N GLU A 326 -10.08 15.94 -3.70
CA GLU A 326 -10.03 16.31 -2.28
C GLU A 326 -10.79 15.37 -1.32
N LYS A 327 -11.78 14.65 -1.85
CA LYS A 327 -12.63 13.72 -1.10
C LYS A 327 -12.06 12.31 -0.99
N THR A 328 -11.02 11.97 -1.76
CA THR A 328 -10.44 10.63 -1.67
C THR A 328 -9.79 10.42 -0.32
N VAL A 329 -9.90 9.18 0.16
CA VAL A 329 -9.33 8.71 1.41
C VAL A 329 -8.17 7.77 1.15
N ILE A 330 -7.38 7.51 2.19
CA ILE A 330 -6.19 6.68 2.14
C ILE A 330 -6.21 5.79 3.38
N GLY A 331 -6.51 4.51 3.20
CA GLY A 331 -6.34 3.51 4.24
C GLY A 331 -4.94 2.91 4.30
N ASP A 332 -4.77 1.98 5.25
CA ASP A 332 -3.53 1.23 5.50
C ASP A 332 -2.95 0.57 4.24
N VAL A 333 -3.79 -0.18 3.53
CA VAL A 333 -3.37 -0.95 2.35
C VAL A 333 -3.09 -0.04 1.16
N THR A 334 -3.86 1.05 1.00
CA THR A 334 -3.59 2.10 0.02
C THR A 334 -2.20 2.71 0.26
N GLN A 335 -1.84 2.98 1.52
CA GLN A 335 -0.50 3.47 1.85
C GLN A 335 0.58 2.41 1.63
N ALA A 336 0.33 1.14 1.96
CA ALA A 336 1.29 0.07 1.73
C ALA A 336 1.51 -0.19 0.22
N ALA A 337 0.49 -0.04 -0.63
CA ALA A 337 0.61 -0.10 -2.08
C ALA A 337 1.50 1.01 -2.63
N TYR A 338 1.42 2.22 -2.08
CA TYR A 338 2.35 3.30 -2.40
C TYR A 338 3.82 2.91 -2.15
N LEU A 339 4.11 2.09 -1.14
CA LEU A 339 5.49 1.65 -0.85
C LEU A 339 6.06 0.72 -1.91
N GLY A 340 5.24 -0.10 -2.57
CA GLY A 340 5.68 -1.13 -3.53
C GLY A 340 6.64 -0.58 -4.59
N PRO A 341 6.22 0.40 -5.41
CA PRO A 341 7.08 0.99 -6.44
C PRO A 341 8.37 1.63 -5.89
N TRP A 342 8.33 2.26 -4.71
CA TRP A 342 9.51 2.87 -4.08
C TRP A 342 10.52 1.82 -3.62
N LEU A 343 10.05 0.79 -2.92
CA LEU A 343 10.91 -0.30 -2.45
C LEU A 343 11.48 -1.10 -3.62
N TRP A 344 10.70 -1.29 -4.68
CA TRP A 344 11.17 -1.89 -5.93
C TRP A 344 12.28 -1.07 -6.58
N LYS A 345 12.08 0.23 -6.77
CA LYS A 345 13.13 1.13 -7.29
C LYS A 345 14.43 1.02 -6.48
N MET A 346 14.34 1.16 -5.16
CA MET A 346 15.53 1.13 -4.29
C MET A 346 16.25 -0.22 -4.36
N THR A 347 15.51 -1.32 -4.44
CA THR A 347 16.08 -2.66 -4.54
C THR A 347 16.76 -2.88 -5.89
N VAL A 348 16.11 -2.48 -6.99
CA VAL A 348 16.68 -2.54 -8.35
C VAL A 348 17.95 -1.70 -8.45
N GLU A 349 17.94 -0.50 -7.88
CA GLU A 349 19.11 0.39 -7.89
C GLU A 349 20.27 -0.16 -7.07
N LYS A 350 19.99 -0.74 -5.89
CA LYS A 350 20.99 -1.44 -5.09
C LYS A 350 21.55 -2.67 -5.81
N ALA A 351 20.71 -3.44 -6.50
CA ALA A 351 21.13 -4.60 -7.29
C ALA A 351 21.87 -4.22 -8.59
N GLY A 352 21.66 -3.00 -9.08
CA GLY A 352 22.12 -2.57 -10.40
C GLY A 352 21.52 -3.40 -11.54
N SER A 353 20.33 -3.98 -11.34
CA SER A 353 19.73 -4.93 -12.29
C SER A 353 18.23 -5.09 -12.09
N PHE A 354 17.53 -5.39 -13.18
CA PHE A 354 16.13 -5.83 -13.21
C PHE A 354 15.97 -7.35 -13.03
N ASP A 355 17.05 -8.13 -12.99
CA ASP A 355 16.98 -9.58 -12.87
C ASP A 355 16.51 -9.98 -11.46
N ILE A 356 15.44 -10.78 -11.36
CA ILE A 356 14.82 -11.13 -10.07
C ILE A 356 15.79 -11.82 -9.11
N ASP A 357 16.67 -12.69 -9.62
CA ASP A 357 17.66 -13.39 -8.79
C ASP A 357 18.73 -12.46 -8.18
N LYS A 358 18.88 -11.23 -8.71
CA LYS A 358 19.72 -10.18 -8.13
C LYS A 358 18.91 -9.25 -7.22
N ILE A 359 17.67 -8.96 -7.59
CA ILE A 359 16.76 -8.09 -6.81
C ILE A 359 16.39 -8.75 -5.47
N ALA A 360 15.96 -10.01 -5.48
CA ALA A 360 15.48 -10.70 -4.27
C ALA A 360 16.49 -10.62 -3.11
N PRO A 361 17.76 -11.03 -3.24
CA PRO A 361 18.74 -10.91 -2.16
C PRO A 361 19.12 -9.46 -1.84
N ALA A 362 19.02 -8.52 -2.80
CA ALA A 362 19.31 -7.12 -2.56
C ALA A 362 18.26 -6.41 -1.69
N SER A 363 17.04 -6.96 -1.59
CA SER A 363 15.92 -6.36 -0.84
C SER A 363 16.20 -6.21 0.65
N ALA A 364 16.95 -7.13 1.25
CA ALA A 364 17.25 -7.11 2.67
C ALA A 364 17.96 -5.81 3.09
N GLY A 365 17.43 -5.15 4.12
CA GLY A 365 17.98 -3.91 4.65
C GLY A 365 17.78 -2.68 3.78
N ILE A 366 16.91 -2.72 2.76
CA ILE A 366 16.42 -1.49 2.13
C ILE A 366 15.67 -0.67 3.17
N GLU A 367 15.99 0.63 3.23
CA GLU A 367 15.39 1.59 4.16
C GLU A 367 14.77 2.75 3.39
N PHE A 368 13.54 3.10 3.74
CA PHE A 368 12.81 4.22 3.14
C PHE A 368 12.39 5.22 4.23
N THR A 369 13.15 6.30 4.35
CA THR A 369 12.96 7.38 5.35
C THR A 369 11.90 8.42 4.94
N LYS A 370 11.38 8.32 3.72
CA LYS A 370 10.31 9.18 3.18
C LYS A 370 8.97 8.45 3.05
N ALA A 371 8.84 7.29 3.67
CA ALA A 371 7.57 6.58 3.75
C ALA A 371 6.51 7.46 4.46
N PRO A 372 5.23 7.44 4.03
CA PRO A 372 4.16 8.19 4.69
C PRO A 372 3.99 7.83 6.18
N GLU A 373 4.23 6.57 6.54
CA GLU A 373 4.24 6.10 7.92
C GLU A 373 5.51 6.49 8.73
N GLY A 374 6.41 7.26 8.11
CA GLY A 374 7.66 7.77 8.68
C GLY A 374 8.87 7.05 8.13
N TYR A 375 9.10 5.82 8.59
CA TYR A 375 10.27 5.02 8.24
C TYR A 375 9.87 3.57 8.03
N VAL A 376 10.44 2.97 6.98
CA VAL A 376 10.24 1.56 6.63
C VAL A 376 11.59 0.89 6.43
N LYS A 377 11.70 -0.36 6.88
CA LYS A 377 12.86 -1.23 6.65
C LYS A 377 12.42 -2.61 6.21
N VAL A 378 13.06 -3.13 5.15
CA VAL A 378 12.86 -4.50 4.68
C VAL A 378 13.71 -5.46 5.51
N HIS A 379 13.07 -6.42 6.16
CA HIS A 379 13.73 -7.51 6.89
C HIS A 379 14.24 -8.59 5.92
N PRO A 380 15.31 -9.36 6.24
CA PRO A 380 15.81 -10.44 5.39
C PRO A 380 14.80 -11.52 4.99
N ASN A 381 13.67 -11.65 5.70
CA ASN A 381 12.56 -12.53 5.32
C ASN A 381 11.56 -11.89 4.34
N HIS A 382 11.90 -10.74 3.74
CA HIS A 382 11.12 -9.98 2.77
C HIS A 382 9.86 -9.27 3.30
N HIS A 383 9.67 -9.25 4.63
CA HIS A 383 8.62 -8.47 5.28
C HIS A 383 9.14 -7.10 5.74
N LEU A 384 8.24 -6.21 6.15
CA LEU A 384 8.63 -4.92 6.71
C LEU A 384 8.65 -4.94 8.25
N TRP A 385 9.65 -4.28 8.80
CA TRP A 385 9.57 -3.76 10.17
C TRP A 385 8.46 -2.70 10.21
N SER A 386 7.50 -2.87 11.12
CA SER A 386 6.31 -2.03 11.17
C SER A 386 5.97 -1.62 12.59
N LYS A 387 5.41 -0.42 12.76
CA LYS A 387 4.72 -0.07 14.01
C LYS A 387 3.31 -0.66 13.99
N ALA A 388 2.78 -1.00 15.16
CA ALA A 388 1.35 -1.26 15.32
C ALA A 388 0.69 0.01 15.87
N ARG A 389 -0.40 0.43 15.24
CA ARG A 389 -1.17 1.62 15.61
C ARG A 389 -2.61 1.23 15.84
N VAL A 390 -3.22 1.80 16.88
CA VAL A 390 -4.65 1.67 17.10
C VAL A 390 -5.32 3.01 16.86
N GLY A 391 -6.23 3.03 15.89
CA GLY A 391 -7.06 4.17 15.55
C GLY A 391 -8.46 3.99 16.07
N GLN A 392 -9.08 5.05 16.58
CA GLN A 392 -10.52 5.09 16.88
C GLN A 392 -11.26 5.78 15.75
N ALA A 393 -12.24 5.10 15.14
CA ALA A 393 -13.05 5.65 14.07
C ALA A 393 -13.88 6.86 14.53
N GLN A 394 -13.89 7.91 13.71
CA GLN A 394 -14.58 9.17 13.95
C GLN A 394 -15.79 9.32 13.00
N LEU A 395 -16.67 10.29 13.31
CA LEU A 395 -17.88 10.55 12.52
C LEU A 395 -17.60 11.05 11.10
N ASP A 396 -16.46 11.70 10.89
CA ASP A 396 -16.01 12.22 9.59
C ASP A 396 -15.37 11.15 8.69
N GLY A 397 -15.32 9.90 9.15
CA GLY A 397 -14.74 8.79 8.43
C GLY A 397 -13.21 8.67 8.55
N GLN A 398 -12.58 9.46 9.42
CA GLN A 398 -11.16 9.34 9.74
C GLN A 398 -10.93 8.53 11.02
N PHE A 399 -9.69 8.13 11.25
CA PHE A 399 -9.27 7.55 12.52
C PHE A 399 -8.48 8.55 13.36
N LYS A 400 -8.78 8.63 14.65
CA LYS A 400 -7.90 9.26 15.64
C LYS A 400 -6.94 8.20 16.18
N VAL A 401 -5.64 8.36 15.97
CA VAL A 401 -4.64 7.47 16.57
C VAL A 401 -4.65 7.63 18.09
N VAL A 402 -4.89 6.53 18.81
CA VAL A 402 -4.95 6.49 20.28
C VAL A 402 -3.81 5.70 20.90
N TYR A 403 -3.10 4.93 20.09
CA TYR A 403 -1.93 4.15 20.50
C TYR A 403 -1.02 3.89 19.31
N GLU A 404 0.28 3.85 19.58
CA GLU A 404 1.33 3.45 18.65
C GLU A 404 2.41 2.73 19.46
N THR A 405 2.98 1.65 18.91
CA THR A 405 4.14 1.02 19.54
C THR A 405 5.36 1.95 19.54
N PRO A 406 6.13 2.01 20.62
CA PRO A 406 7.29 2.91 20.70
C PRO A 406 8.30 2.58 19.59
N GLU A 407 8.61 1.28 19.47
CA GLU A 407 9.56 0.73 18.51
C GLU A 407 8.85 0.04 17.34
N LEU A 408 9.62 -0.21 16.28
CA LEU A 408 9.23 -1.12 15.21
C LEU A 408 9.17 -2.55 15.73
N ILE A 409 8.14 -3.28 15.33
CA ILE A 409 8.00 -4.71 15.58
C ILE A 409 8.72 -5.46 14.46
N GLU A 410 9.63 -6.36 14.85
CA GLU A 410 10.26 -7.31 13.93
C GLU A 410 9.22 -8.26 13.34
N PRO A 411 9.14 -8.45 12.01
CA PRO A 411 8.17 -9.37 11.43
C PRO A 411 8.58 -10.82 11.68
N ASP A 412 7.72 -11.57 12.37
CA ASP A 412 7.87 -13.02 12.60
C ASP A 412 6.67 -13.76 11.99
N PRO A 413 6.69 -14.06 10.67
CA PRO A 413 5.58 -14.71 10.00
C PRO A 413 5.33 -16.14 10.49
N PHE A 414 6.24 -16.75 11.26
CA PHE A 414 6.05 -18.10 11.81
C PHE A 414 6.17 -18.09 13.34
N PRO A 415 5.32 -17.34 14.06
CA PRO A 415 5.54 -17.13 15.48
C PRO A 415 5.42 -18.44 16.24
N LYS A 416 6.40 -18.70 17.11
CA LYS A 416 6.50 -19.98 17.83
C LYS A 416 5.21 -20.25 18.62
N GLY A 417 4.63 -21.43 18.36
CA GLY A 417 3.39 -21.82 19.01
C GLY A 417 2.15 -21.20 18.38
N TYR A 418 2.21 -20.66 17.16
CA TYR A 418 1.05 -20.21 16.37
C TYR A 418 0.97 -20.84 14.98
N GLN A 419 1.97 -21.64 14.61
CA GLN A 419 2.02 -22.48 13.42
C GLN A 419 0.94 -23.56 13.42
#